data_AF-A0A7J5D2J6-F1
#
_entry.id   AF-A0A7J5D2J6-F1
#
_cell.length_a   1.000
_cell.length_b   1.000
_cell.length_c   1.000
_cell.angle_alpha   90.00
_cell.angle_beta   90.00
_cell.angle_gamma   90.00
#
_symmetry.space_group_name_H-M   'P 1'
#
loop_
_entity.id
_entity.type
_entity.pdbx_description
1 polymer ?
#
loop_
_entity_poly.entity_id
_entity_poly.type
_entity_poly.pdbx_seq_one_letter_code
_entity_poly.pdbx_strand_id
1 'polypeptide(L)' 'MGLEPGFVEDSGQGARGFARWVQGALERGPLGGAKLMGRPRWQIDAFRCPNCAHLELFAARRS' A
#
# COMPACT_ATOMS: atom_id res chain seq x y z
N MET A 1 6.82 -17.60 -8.38
CA MET A 1 7.74 -16.47 -8.16
C MET A 1 7.36 -15.37 -9.13
N GLY A 2 7.06 -14.17 -8.64
CA GLY A 2 6.51 -13.06 -9.42
C GLY A 2 5.94 -11.98 -8.51
N LEU A 3 5.42 -10.89 -9.08
CA LEU A 3 4.71 -9.88 -8.30
C LEU A 3 3.43 -10.47 -7.70
N GLU A 4 3.24 -10.27 -6.40
CA GLU A 4 2.00 -10.63 -5.73
C GLU A 4 0.94 -9.54 -5.99
N PRO A 5 -0.33 -9.91 -6.22
CA PRO A 5 -1.39 -8.92 -6.37
C PRO A 5 -1.64 -8.21 -5.03
N GLY A 6 -1.92 -6.92 -5.11
CA GLY A 6 -2.22 -6.09 -3.95
C GLY A 6 -2.69 -4.71 -4.36
N PHE A 7 -2.97 -3.87 -3.37
CA PHE A 7 -3.35 -2.48 -3.59
C PHE A 7 -2.67 -1.54 -2.59
N VAL A 8 -2.53 -0.28 -2.98
CA VAL A 8 -2.09 0.79 -2.08
C VAL A 8 -3.29 1.25 -1.28
N GLU A 9 -3.18 1.12 0.04
CA GLU A 9 -4.20 1.62 0.97
C GLU A 9 -4.06 3.13 1.14
N ASP A 10 -5.15 3.84 0.88
CA ASP A 10 -5.35 5.24 1.25
C ASP A 10 -6.29 5.30 2.46
N SER A 11 -5.72 5.58 3.63
CA SER A 11 -6.47 5.69 4.89
C SER A 11 -6.88 7.13 5.23
N GLY A 12 -6.58 8.10 4.36
CA GLY A 12 -6.87 9.52 4.59
C GLY A 12 -6.43 10.00 5.98
N GLN A 13 -7.36 10.59 6.75
CA GLN A 13 -7.13 11.10 8.11
C GLN A 13 -6.71 10.03 9.13
N GLY A 14 -6.95 8.74 8.85
CA GLY A 14 -6.51 7.62 9.70
C GLY A 14 -5.08 7.15 9.43
N ALA A 15 -4.34 7.82 8.54
CA ALA A 15 -2.99 7.42 8.19
C ALA A 15 -2.02 7.59 9.37
N ARG A 16 -1.13 6.60 9.57
CA ARG A 16 -0.03 6.66 10.55
C ARG A 16 1.20 7.42 10.04
N GLY A 17 1.00 8.30 9.06
CA GLY A 17 2.07 9.06 8.39
C GLY A 17 2.73 8.37 7.19
N PHE A 18 2.24 7.20 6.76
CA PHE A 18 2.74 6.49 5.59
C PHE A 18 1.65 5.67 4.90
N ALA A 19 1.81 5.43 3.59
CA ALA A 19 0.96 4.54 2.81
C ALA A 19 1.40 3.07 2.97
N ARG A 20 0.47 2.13 2.78
CA ARG A 20 0.73 0.70 2.91
C ARG A 20 0.30 -0.07 1.67
N TRP A 21 1.08 -1.06 1.27
CA TRP A 21 0.66 -2.08 0.33
C TRP A 21 -0.04 -3.20 1.08
N VAL A 22 -1.20 -3.63 0.60
CA VAL A 22 -2.04 -4.67 1.20
C VAL A 22 -2.15 -5.84 0.24
N GLN A 23 -1.91 -7.05 0.74
CA GLN A 23 -1.94 -8.26 -0.08
C GLN A 23 -3.36 -8.58 -0.60
N GLY A 24 -3.42 -9.09 -1.83
CA GLY A 24 -4.63 -9.53 -2.51
C GLY A 24 -5.38 -8.41 -3.22
N ALA A 25 -6.28 -8.79 -4.13
CA ALA A 25 -7.09 -7.83 -4.88
C ALA A 25 -7.92 -6.92 -3.95
N LEU A 26 -8.16 -5.69 -4.37
CA LEU A 26 -9.01 -4.75 -3.64
C LEU A 26 -10.44 -5.28 -3.54
N GLU A 27 -10.89 -5.54 -2.32
CA GLU A 27 -12.28 -5.87 -1.99
C GLU A 27 -12.88 -4.73 -1.17
N ARG A 28 -14.11 -4.32 -1.48
CA ARG A 28 -14.86 -3.32 -0.70
C ARG A 28 -15.89 -4.02 0.18
N GLY A 29 -15.98 -3.61 1.44
CA GLY A 29 -17.00 -4.10 2.37
C GLY A 29 -18.34 -3.37 2.20
N PRO A 30 -19.38 -3.79 2.95
CA PRO A 30 -20.72 -3.19 2.90
C PRO A 30 -20.74 -1.68 3.21
N LEU A 31 -19.76 -1.18 3.98
CA LEU A 31 -19.59 0.24 4.32
C LEU A 31 -18.71 0.99 3.31
N GLY A 32 -18.40 0.41 2.15
CA GLY A 32 -17.62 1.03 1.07
C GLY A 32 -16.09 1.04 1.27
N GLY A 33 -15.60 0.79 2.49
CA GLY A 33 -14.16 0.72 2.79
C GLY A 33 -13.48 -0.55 2.27
N ALA A 34 -12.16 -0.48 2.08
CA ALA A 34 -11.37 -1.65 1.70
C ALA A 34 -11.39 -2.71 2.82
N LYS A 35 -11.48 -3.99 2.45
CA LYS A 35 -11.41 -5.10 3.40
C LYS A 35 -9.96 -5.31 3.81
N LEU A 36 -9.62 -4.94 5.04
CA LEU A 36 -8.25 -4.97 5.55
C LEU A 36 -8.00 -6.05 6.62
N MET A 37 -9.07 -6.62 7.19
CA MET A 37 -8.96 -7.56 8.31
C MET A 37 -8.32 -8.87 7.86
N GLY A 38 -7.29 -9.31 8.59
CA GLY A 38 -6.53 -10.54 8.30
C GLY A 38 -5.56 -10.44 7.12
N ARG A 39 -5.46 -9.29 6.44
CA ARG A 39 -4.55 -9.12 5.30
C ARG A 39 -3.18 -8.62 5.74
N PRO A 40 -2.09 -9.31 5.34
CA PRO A 40 -0.75 -8.78 5.49
C PRO A 40 -0.59 -7.42 4.82
N ARG A 41 0.17 -6.53 5.47
CA ARG A 41 0.37 -5.14 5.07
C ARG A 41 1.85 -4.76 5.22
N TRP A 42 2.34 -3.98 4.28
CA TRP A 42 3.71 -3.49 4.26
C TRP A 42 3.71 -1.99 4.08
N GLN A 43 4.54 -1.28 4.82
CA GLN A 43 4.84 0.10 4.53
C GLN A 43 5.45 0.22 3.13
N ILE A 44 4.99 1.23 2.39
CA ILE A 44 5.58 1.62 1.12
C ILE A 44 6.65 2.66 1.39
N ASP A 45 7.87 2.36 0.99
CA ASP A 45 8.97 3.32 0.95
C ASP A 45 9.09 3.86 -0.48
N ALA A 46 9.37 5.17 -0.62
CA ALA A 46 9.36 5.88 -1.90
C ALA A 46 10.70 6.54 -2.18
N PHE A 47 11.22 6.34 -3.39
CA PHE A 47 12.49 6.91 -3.84
C PHE A 47 12.27 7.73 -5.10
N ARG A 48 12.56 9.04 -5.02
CA ARG A 48 12.42 9.95 -6.15
C ARG A 48 13.80 10.37 -6.66
N CYS A 49 14.02 10.22 -7.96
CA CYS A 49 15.19 10.81 -8.62
C CYS A 49 15.03 12.35 -8.68
N PRO A 50 15.97 13.13 -8.12
CA PRO A 50 15.87 14.59 -8.12
C PRO A 50 15.99 15.20 -9.52
N ASN A 51 16.64 14.49 -10.46
CA ASN A 51 16.99 15.02 -11.78
C ASN A 51 15.88 14.83 -12.83
N CYS A 52 15.20 13.68 -12.82
CA CYS A 52 14.17 13.33 -13.82
C CYS A 52 12.78 13.09 -13.22
N ALA A 53 12.63 13.24 -11.91
CA ALA A 53 11.39 13.00 -11.17
C ALA A 53 10.84 11.56 -11.23
N HIS A 54 11.61 10.59 -11.73
CA HIS A 54 11.24 9.18 -11.66
C HIS A 54 11.01 8.76 -10.20
N LEU A 55 9.92 8.02 -9.98
CA LEU A 55 9.47 7.58 -8.66
C LEU A 55 9.34 6.07 -8.63
N GLU A 56 10.06 5.44 -7.71
CA GLU A 56 9.93 4.02 -7.40
C GLU A 56 9.33 3.82 -6.00
N LEU A 57 8.53 2.77 -5.87
CA LEU A 57 7.82 2.43 -4.64
C LEU A 57 8.12 0.97 -4.27
N PHE A 58 8.44 0.73 -3.00
CA PHE A 58 8.83 -0.60 -2.51
C PHE A 58 8.03 -0.98 -1.27
N ALA A 59 7.44 -2.17 -1.24
CA ALA A 59 6.76 -2.75 -0.08
C ALA A 59 7.78 -3.38 0.89
N ALA A 60 8.63 -2.55 1.51
CA ALA A 60 9.87 -3.00 2.13
C ALA A 60 9.71 -3.59 3.55
N ARG A 61 8.72 -3.12 4.33
CA ARG A 61 8.62 -3.45 5.77
C ARG A 61 7.22 -3.86 6.18
N ARG A 62 7.09 -5.03 6.82
CA ARG A 62 5.81 -5.53 7.33
C ARG A 62 5.38 -4.70 8.54
N SER A 63 4.11 -4.28 8.57
CA SER A 63 3.52 -3.38 9.59
C SER A 63 2.29 -3.95 10.27
#